data_AF-A0A0F9GMZ4-F1
#
_entry.id   AF-A0A0F9GMZ4-F1
#
_cell.length_a   1.000
_cell.length_b   1.000
_cell.length_c   1.000
_cell.angle_alpha   90.00
_cell.angle_beta   90.00
_cell.angle_gamma   90.00
#
_symmetry.space_group_name_H-M   'P 1'
#
loop_
_entity.id
_entity.type
_entity.pdbx_description
1 polymer ?
#
loop_
_entity_poly.entity_id
_entity_poly.type
_entity_poly.pdbx_seq_one_letter_code
_entity_poly.pdbx_strand_id
1 'polypeptide(L)'
;MAGQALGSSQQGIKKVFATGLTETATYDKEGLGAIRHEGQKVYKWVKYNNGASAVAAVAGNVVYYYGVGGDAVSGGYENSEVTMELADGYMGAGVLQAIIADASFGWIQIKGPATLTTSPSAGADGNALTHVGASDGTLDVAALVTDAIVAYATDISADKIVCEFPW
;
A
#
# COMPACT_ATOMS: atom_id res chain seq x y z
N MET A 1 43.19 3.98 -25.42
CA MET A 1 42.11 4.22 -24.46
C MET A 1 40.87 3.50 -24.96
N ALA A 2 40.47 2.43 -24.26
CA ALA A 2 39.34 1.59 -24.67
C ALA A 2 38.02 2.34 -24.40
N GLY A 3 37.17 2.44 -25.42
CA GLY A 3 35.84 3.01 -25.31
C GLY A 3 34.94 2.10 -24.48
N GLN A 4 34.31 2.66 -23.44
CA GLN A 4 33.24 1.97 -22.73
C GLN A 4 32.04 1.79 -23.67
N ALA A 5 31.65 0.53 -23.88
CA ALA A 5 30.38 0.20 -24.49
C ALA A 5 29.26 0.73 -23.59
N LEU A 6 28.40 1.58 -24.14
CA LEU A 6 27.16 1.99 -23.50
C LEU A 6 26.35 0.73 -23.21
N GLY A 7 26.14 0.46 -21.92
CA GLY A 7 25.35 -0.69 -21.47
C GLY A 7 23.98 -0.65 -22.14
N SER A 8 23.68 -1.65 -22.96
CA SER A 8 22.34 -1.87 -23.49
C SER A 8 21.43 -2.15 -22.29
N SER A 9 20.68 -1.14 -21.84
CA SER A 9 19.54 -1.39 -20.95
C SER A 9 18.67 -2.43 -21.65
N GLN A 10 18.56 -3.61 -21.05
CA GLN A 10 17.79 -4.71 -21.58
C GLN A 10 16.32 -4.27 -21.57
N GLN A 11 15.86 -3.69 -22.69
CA GLN A 11 14.46 -3.29 -22.84
C GLN A 11 13.64 -4.56 -23.04
N GLY A 12 13.29 -5.21 -21.94
CA GLY A 12 12.26 -6.24 -21.92
C GLY A 12 10.96 -5.70 -22.50
N ILE A 13 10.10 -6.61 -22.98
CA ILE A 13 8.75 -6.27 -23.43
C ILE A 13 8.05 -5.51 -22.29
N LYS A 14 7.56 -4.29 -22.58
CA LYS A 14 6.81 -3.51 -21.60
C LYS A 14 5.59 -4.31 -21.17
N LYS A 15 5.48 -4.62 -19.87
CA LYS A 15 4.27 -5.21 -19.29
C LYS A 15 3.14 -4.20 -19.48
N VAL A 16 2.10 -4.60 -20.21
CA VAL A 16 0.85 -3.83 -20.35
C VAL A 16 -0.11 -4.37 -19.29
N PHE A 17 -0.64 -3.47 -18.46
CA PHE A 17 -1.66 -3.79 -17.48
C PHE A 17 -3.04 -3.67 -18.13
N ALA A 18 -3.96 -4.56 -17.76
CA ALA A 18 -5.32 -4.59 -18.28
C ALA A 18 -6.19 -3.45 -17.72
N THR A 19 -5.81 -2.87 -16.59
CA THR A 19 -6.61 -1.93 -15.79
C THR A 19 -5.92 -0.57 -15.60
N GLY A 20 -6.73 0.47 -15.45
CA GLY A 20 -6.28 1.76 -14.94
C GLY A 20 -5.94 1.70 -13.44
N LEU A 21 -5.12 2.64 -12.93
CA LEU A 21 -4.77 2.68 -11.50
C LEU A 21 -5.99 2.83 -10.57
N THR A 22 -7.02 3.53 -11.04
CA THR A 22 -8.25 3.75 -10.27
C THR A 22 -9.39 2.82 -10.68
N GLU A 23 -9.13 1.86 -11.57
CA GLU A 23 -10.11 0.84 -11.96
C GLU A 23 -10.13 -0.29 -10.94
N THR A 24 -11.31 -0.83 -10.68
CA THR A 24 -11.52 -1.99 -9.83
C THR A 24 -12.12 -3.14 -10.64
N ALA A 25 -11.97 -4.37 -10.14
CA ALA A 25 -12.50 -5.56 -10.80
C ALA A 25 -13.11 -6.53 -9.79
N THR A 26 -14.14 -7.27 -10.19
CA THR A 26 -14.77 -8.32 -9.38
C THR A 26 -14.04 -9.67 -9.48
N TYR A 27 -13.00 -9.75 -10.32
CA TYR A 27 -12.13 -10.90 -10.50
C TYR A 27 -10.71 -10.43 -10.77
N ASP A 28 -9.74 -11.31 -10.54
CA ASP A 28 -8.33 -10.99 -10.69
C ASP A 28 -7.93 -10.83 -12.16
N LYS A 29 -7.79 -9.58 -12.62
CA LYS A 29 -7.40 -9.23 -14.00
C LYS A 29 -5.89 -9.17 -14.23
N GLU A 30 -5.11 -8.86 -13.20
CA GLU A 30 -3.67 -8.55 -13.32
C GLU A 30 -2.77 -9.66 -12.77
N GLY A 31 -3.34 -10.56 -11.98
CA GLY A 31 -2.61 -11.47 -11.10
C GLY A 31 -2.41 -10.83 -9.74
N LEU A 32 -2.91 -11.46 -8.67
CA LEU A 32 -2.68 -11.03 -7.29
C LEU A 32 -1.18 -10.84 -7.02
N GLY A 33 -0.85 -9.72 -6.39
CA GLY A 33 0.54 -9.33 -6.14
C GLY A 33 1.27 -8.76 -7.35
N ALA A 34 0.61 -8.57 -8.51
CA ALA A 34 1.23 -7.94 -9.66
C ALA A 34 1.77 -6.55 -9.30
N ILE A 35 2.99 -6.28 -9.74
CA ILE A 35 3.69 -5.02 -9.48
C ILE A 35 3.72 -4.14 -10.71
N ARG A 36 3.37 -2.87 -10.53
CA ARG A 36 3.36 -1.82 -11.56
C ARG A 36 4.26 -0.67 -11.13
N HIS A 37 5.17 -0.28 -12.01
CA HIS A 37 6.06 0.87 -11.82
C HIS A 37 5.61 2.02 -12.73
N GLU A 38 5.34 3.19 -12.16
CA GLU A 38 5.05 4.42 -12.93
C GLU A 38 5.83 5.60 -12.37
N GLY A 39 6.84 6.05 -13.11
CA GLY A 39 7.72 7.12 -12.65
C GLY A 39 8.38 6.75 -11.31
N GLN A 40 8.13 7.55 -10.28
CA GLN A 40 8.68 7.37 -8.93
C GLN A 40 7.76 6.56 -7.99
N LYS A 41 6.69 5.97 -8.53
CA LYS A 41 5.68 5.24 -7.76
C LYS A 41 5.68 3.76 -8.13
N VAL A 42 5.39 2.93 -7.13
CA VAL A 42 5.16 1.49 -7.31
C VAL A 42 3.80 1.15 -6.74
N TYR A 43 3.08 0.29 -7.46
CA TYR A 43 1.77 -0.18 -7.08
C TYR A 43 1.72 -1.71 -7.06
N LYS A 44 0.87 -2.25 -6.18
CA LYS A 44 0.59 -3.68 -6.05
C LYS A 44 -0.90 -3.92 -6.31
N TRP A 45 -1.22 -4.94 -7.09
CA TRP A 45 -2.59 -5.40 -7.29
C TRP A 45 -3.01 -6.32 -6.15
N VAL A 46 -4.10 -5.97 -5.47
CA VAL A 46 -4.54 -6.61 -4.22
C VAL A 46 -6.03 -6.91 -4.24
N LYS A 47 -6.46 -7.80 -3.35
CA LYS A 47 -7.87 -8.04 -3.03
C LYS A 47 -8.24 -7.29 -1.76
N TYR A 48 -9.37 -6.59 -1.78
CA TYR A 48 -9.91 -5.93 -0.59
C TYR A 48 -10.83 -6.88 0.19
N ASN A 49 -10.67 -6.86 1.52
CA ASN A 49 -11.49 -7.54 2.50
C ASN A 49 -11.95 -6.49 3.51
N ASN A 50 -13.27 -6.39 3.72
CA ASN A 50 -13.84 -5.38 4.60
C ASN A 50 -13.67 -5.69 6.11
N GLY A 51 -13.05 -6.82 6.46
CA GLY A 51 -12.81 -7.23 7.84
C GLY A 51 -14.08 -7.61 8.60
N ALA A 52 -13.92 -7.99 9.87
CA ALA A 52 -15.00 -8.42 10.74
C ALA A 52 -16.06 -7.33 10.97
N SER A 53 -15.66 -6.05 10.98
CA SER A 53 -16.55 -4.90 11.19
C SER A 53 -17.10 -4.30 9.89
N ALA A 54 -16.81 -4.91 8.74
CA ALA A 54 -17.25 -4.45 7.42
C ALA A 54 -16.86 -2.99 7.12
N VAL A 55 -15.63 -2.60 7.46
CA VAL A 55 -15.05 -1.28 7.15
C VAL A 55 -14.99 -1.11 5.63
N ALA A 56 -15.63 -0.06 5.12
CA ALA A 56 -15.69 0.21 3.68
C ALA A 56 -14.42 0.92 3.18
N ALA A 57 -13.91 0.52 2.01
CA ALA A 57 -12.74 1.12 1.39
C ALA A 57 -12.91 2.64 1.14
N VAL A 58 -11.83 3.40 1.36
CA VAL A 58 -11.76 4.83 1.04
C VAL A 58 -10.52 5.05 0.18
N ALA A 59 -10.71 5.61 -1.01
CA ALA A 59 -9.59 5.96 -1.89
C ALA A 59 -8.67 6.96 -1.16
N GLY A 60 -7.35 6.78 -1.28
CA GLY A 60 -6.36 7.61 -0.59
C GLY A 60 -6.12 7.27 0.87
N ASN A 61 -6.84 6.30 1.46
CA ASN A 61 -6.54 5.81 2.81
C ASN A 61 -5.52 4.66 2.79
N VAL A 62 -4.90 4.45 3.94
CA VAL A 62 -3.95 3.36 4.15
C VAL A 62 -4.70 2.05 4.36
N VAL A 63 -4.17 0.97 3.82
CA VAL A 63 -4.63 -0.40 4.09
C VAL A 63 -3.52 -1.21 4.73
N TYR A 64 -3.93 -2.26 5.41
CA TYR A 64 -3.08 -3.23 6.09
C TYR A 64 -3.27 -4.60 5.46
N TYR A 65 -2.23 -5.42 5.47
CA TYR A 65 -2.37 -6.82 5.12
C TYR A 65 -3.33 -7.47 6.13
N TYR A 66 -4.35 -8.12 5.60
CA TYR A 66 -5.37 -8.77 6.41
C TYR A 66 -4.74 -9.89 7.25
N GLY A 67 -4.96 -9.90 8.56
CA GLY A 67 -4.40 -10.89 9.45
C GLY A 67 -5.21 -10.98 10.73
N VAL A 68 -6.18 -11.90 10.77
CA VAL A 68 -7.02 -12.13 11.94
C VAL A 68 -6.12 -12.56 13.12
N GLY A 69 -6.14 -11.80 14.21
CA GLY A 69 -5.33 -12.11 15.40
C GLY A 69 -3.81 -12.00 15.19
N GLY A 70 -3.37 -11.26 14.16
CA GLY A 70 -1.94 -11.10 13.84
C GLY A 70 -1.32 -12.27 13.06
N ASP A 71 -2.13 -13.20 12.56
CA ASP A 71 -1.67 -14.30 11.70
C ASP A 71 -1.85 -13.93 10.21
N ALA A 72 -0.72 -13.73 9.51
CA ALA A 72 -0.66 -13.49 8.08
C ALA A 72 -0.59 -14.78 7.23
N VAL A 73 -0.71 -15.97 7.84
CA VAL A 73 -0.55 -17.27 7.16
C VAL A 73 -1.87 -17.78 6.55
N SER A 74 -3.03 -17.36 7.08
CA SER A 74 -4.36 -17.80 6.60
C SER A 74 -5.13 -16.73 5.81
N GLY A 75 -4.42 -15.88 5.07
CA GLY A 75 -4.92 -14.65 4.44
C GLY A 75 -3.87 -13.54 4.59
N GLY A 76 -3.95 -12.46 3.82
CA GLY A 76 -3.04 -11.32 4.03
C GLY A 76 -1.82 -11.24 3.12
N TYR A 77 -0.62 -11.06 3.72
CA TYR A 77 0.63 -10.72 3.02
C TYR A 77 0.92 -11.65 1.85
N GLU A 78 0.87 -12.97 2.09
CA GLU A 78 1.16 -14.00 1.09
C GLU A 78 0.12 -14.04 -0.04
N ASN A 79 -1.12 -13.62 0.24
CA ASN A 79 -2.24 -13.64 -0.71
C ASN A 79 -2.54 -12.25 -1.30
N SER A 80 -1.78 -11.22 -0.94
CA SER A 80 -2.06 -9.83 -1.32
C SER A 80 -3.50 -9.41 -0.99
N GLU A 81 -4.00 -9.86 0.17
CA GLU A 81 -5.31 -9.47 0.70
C GLU A 81 -5.14 -8.37 1.75
N VAL A 82 -5.95 -7.33 1.64
CA VAL A 82 -5.80 -6.12 2.44
C VAL A 82 -7.13 -5.66 3.02
N THR A 83 -7.08 -5.00 4.17
CA THR A 83 -8.22 -4.40 4.87
C THR A 83 -7.87 -2.97 5.30
N MET A 84 -8.88 -2.14 5.55
CA MET A 84 -8.68 -0.88 6.29
C MET A 84 -9.01 -1.02 7.78
N GLU A 85 -9.58 -2.14 8.20
CA GLU A 85 -9.83 -2.44 9.61
C GLU A 85 -8.50 -2.78 10.27
N LEU A 86 -8.03 -1.89 11.15
CA LEU A 86 -6.74 -2.06 11.84
C LEU A 86 -6.79 -3.24 12.82
N ALA A 87 -7.97 -3.53 13.40
CA ALA A 87 -8.15 -4.68 14.29
C ALA A 87 -7.86 -6.02 13.60
N ASP A 88 -8.09 -6.09 12.29
CA ASP A 88 -7.76 -7.23 11.42
C ASP A 88 -6.51 -6.97 10.56
N GLY A 89 -5.72 -5.95 10.90
CA GLY A 89 -4.50 -5.55 10.19
C GLY A 89 -3.25 -6.11 10.85
N TYR A 90 -2.38 -6.76 10.07
CA TYR A 90 -1.08 -7.25 10.54
C TYR A 90 0.06 -6.26 10.33
N MET A 91 0.10 -5.60 9.16
CA MET A 91 1.16 -4.67 8.77
C MET A 91 0.65 -3.74 7.68
N GLY A 92 1.11 -2.49 7.63
CA GLY A 92 0.81 -1.58 6.52
C GLY A 92 1.15 -2.20 5.16
N ALA A 93 0.19 -2.14 4.23
CA ALA A 93 0.31 -2.72 2.90
C ALA A 93 0.44 -1.66 1.79
N GLY A 94 -0.23 -0.52 1.93
CA GLY A 94 -0.19 0.55 0.93
C GLY A 94 -1.31 1.57 1.05
N VAL A 95 -1.41 2.45 0.05
CA VAL A 95 -2.46 3.48 -0.06
C VAL A 95 -3.42 3.14 -1.20
N LEU A 96 -4.72 3.04 -0.91
CA LEU A 96 -5.75 2.71 -1.91
C LEU A 96 -5.81 3.74 -3.04
N GLN A 97 -5.84 3.27 -4.28
CA GLN A 97 -6.02 4.14 -5.45
C GLN A 97 -7.49 4.36 -5.83
N ALA A 98 -8.40 3.52 -5.32
CA ALA A 98 -9.82 3.60 -5.57
C ALA A 98 -10.62 3.04 -4.38
N ILE A 99 -11.94 3.28 -4.40
CA ILE A 99 -12.89 2.59 -3.52
C ILE A 99 -13.10 1.18 -4.10
N ILE A 100 -12.58 0.16 -3.41
CA ILE A 100 -12.68 -1.24 -3.81
C ILE A 100 -13.80 -1.88 -2.98
N ALA A 101 -14.78 -2.51 -3.64
CA ALA A 101 -15.81 -3.25 -2.93
C ALA A 101 -15.22 -4.49 -2.23
N ASP A 102 -15.93 -5.02 -1.23
CA ASP A 102 -15.52 -6.27 -0.59
C ASP A 102 -15.36 -7.41 -1.61
N ALA A 103 -14.38 -8.27 -1.36
CA ALA A 103 -13.94 -9.35 -2.24
C ALA A 103 -13.58 -8.95 -3.68
N SER A 104 -13.34 -7.67 -3.94
CA SER A 104 -12.94 -7.13 -5.24
C SER A 104 -11.47 -6.72 -5.26
N PHE A 105 -10.96 -6.37 -6.44
CA PHE A 105 -9.55 -6.16 -6.70
C PHE A 105 -9.27 -4.72 -7.17
N GLY A 106 -8.08 -4.23 -6.85
CA GLY A 106 -7.64 -2.89 -7.23
C GLY A 106 -6.16 -2.65 -6.93
N TRP A 107 -5.67 -1.46 -7.27
CA TRP A 107 -4.29 -1.05 -7.01
C TRP A 107 -4.15 -0.35 -5.66
N ILE A 108 -3.05 -0.66 -4.97
CA ILE A 108 -2.53 0.13 -3.85
C ILE A 108 -1.16 0.68 -4.20
N GLN A 109 -0.85 1.90 -3.78
CA GLN A 109 0.50 2.47 -3.88
C GLN A 109 1.35 2.00 -2.70
N ILE A 110 2.49 1.40 -2.99
CA ILE A 110 3.40 0.80 -1.98
C ILE A 110 4.72 1.56 -1.87
N LYS A 111 5.13 2.30 -2.91
CA LYS A 111 6.31 3.17 -2.89
C LYS A 111 6.05 4.53 -3.52
N GLY A 112 6.82 5.53 -3.09
CA GLY A 112 6.83 6.89 -3.66
C GLY A 112 5.87 7.86 -2.96
N PRO A 113 5.77 9.10 -3.45
CA PRO A 113 4.99 10.14 -2.79
C PRO A 113 3.48 9.91 -2.91
N ALA A 114 2.75 10.03 -1.81
CA ALA A 114 1.29 9.94 -1.75
C ALA A 114 0.71 11.09 -0.93
N THR A 115 -0.54 11.43 -1.22
CA THR A 115 -1.38 12.30 -0.39
C THR A 115 -2.49 11.44 0.18
N LEU A 116 -2.60 11.40 1.49
CA LEU A 116 -3.63 10.62 2.18
C LEU A 116 -4.95 11.41 2.18
N THR A 117 -6.07 10.69 2.18
CA THR A 117 -7.39 11.30 2.35
C THR A 117 -7.72 11.51 3.81
N THR A 118 -7.25 10.61 4.68
CA THR A 118 -7.36 10.76 6.13
C THR A 118 -5.98 11.08 6.68
N SER A 119 -5.87 12.16 7.46
CA SER A 119 -4.63 12.56 8.11
C SER A 119 -4.11 11.45 9.03
N PRO A 120 -2.79 11.30 9.17
CA PRO A 120 -2.20 10.45 10.21
C PRO A 120 -2.66 10.88 11.60
N SER A 121 -2.75 9.92 12.54
CA SER A 121 -3.27 10.18 13.89
C SER A 121 -2.40 11.15 14.69
N ALA A 122 -1.09 11.19 14.40
CA ALA A 122 -0.16 12.18 14.94
C ALA A 122 1.09 12.34 14.06
N GLY A 123 1.94 13.30 14.42
CA GLY A 123 3.31 13.41 13.93
C GLY A 123 3.72 14.80 13.45
N ALA A 124 4.96 14.86 12.98
CA ALA A 124 5.58 16.03 12.36
C ALA A 124 6.34 15.58 11.10
N ASP A 125 6.71 16.54 10.27
CA ASP A 125 7.52 16.29 9.07
C ASP A 125 8.83 15.58 9.43
N GLY A 126 9.18 14.57 8.64
CA GLY A 126 10.36 13.72 8.86
C GLY A 126 10.13 12.51 9.76
N ASN A 127 8.99 12.40 10.45
CA ASN A 127 8.71 11.25 11.30
C ASN A 127 8.54 9.96 10.48
N ALA A 128 9.08 8.86 11.01
CA ALA A 128 8.78 7.51 10.56
C ALA A 128 7.37 7.12 11.03
N LEU A 129 6.60 6.52 10.12
CA LEU A 129 5.20 6.16 10.35
C LEU A 129 5.01 4.65 10.38
N THR A 130 4.09 4.20 11.22
CA THR A 130 3.68 2.81 11.40
C THR A 130 2.16 2.70 11.53
N HIS A 131 1.62 1.50 11.34
CA HIS A 131 0.22 1.19 11.61
C HIS A 131 -0.06 0.96 13.10
N VAL A 132 0.97 0.65 13.89
CA VAL A 132 0.85 0.37 15.33
C VAL A 132 0.35 1.62 16.06
N GLY A 133 -0.73 1.49 16.84
CA GLY A 133 -1.32 2.59 17.60
C GLY A 133 -2.21 3.55 16.80
N ALA A 134 -2.34 3.35 15.49
CA ALA A 134 -3.19 4.16 14.63
C ALA A 134 -4.69 3.79 14.80
N SER A 135 -5.55 4.38 13.96
CA SER A 135 -6.93 3.93 13.74
C SER A 135 -7.12 3.46 12.29
N ASP A 136 -8.27 2.87 12.00
CA ASP A 136 -8.64 2.40 10.66
C ASP A 136 -8.30 3.42 9.56
N GLY A 137 -7.61 2.97 8.52
CA GLY A 137 -7.26 3.78 7.37
C GLY A 137 -6.12 4.78 7.56
N THR A 138 -5.46 4.80 8.72
CA THR A 138 -4.45 5.81 9.09
C THR A 138 -3.09 5.21 9.50
N LEU A 139 -2.12 6.08 9.81
CA LEU A 139 -0.83 5.73 10.39
C LEU A 139 -0.55 6.62 11.59
N ASP A 140 0.32 6.17 12.48
CA ASP A 140 0.86 6.93 13.61
C ASP A 140 2.39 7.01 13.52
N VAL A 141 3.00 7.82 14.37
CA VAL A 141 4.44 7.89 14.59
C VAL A 141 4.93 6.59 15.22
N ALA A 142 5.96 5.99 14.62
CA ALA A 142 6.64 4.85 15.22
C ALA A 142 7.26 5.24 16.57
N ALA A 143 6.88 4.53 17.63
CA ALA A 143 7.30 4.83 19.00
C ALA A 143 8.32 3.81 19.54
N LEU A 144 8.31 2.60 18.99
CA LEU A 144 9.20 1.51 19.38
C LEU A 144 10.17 1.18 18.24
N VAL A 145 11.39 0.77 18.60
CA VAL A 145 12.38 0.30 17.62
C VAL A 145 11.98 -0.99 16.91
N THR A 146 10.98 -1.69 17.44
CA THR A 146 10.39 -2.91 16.86
C THR A 146 9.24 -2.60 15.91
N ASP A 147 8.78 -1.36 15.83
CA ASP A 147 7.67 -1.00 14.96
C ASP A 147 8.09 -1.15 13.51
N ALA A 148 7.22 -1.78 12.71
CA ALA A 148 7.40 -1.81 11.28
C ALA A 148 7.22 -0.40 10.72
N ILE A 149 8.29 0.19 10.20
CA ILE A 149 8.24 1.47 9.50
C ILE A 149 7.71 1.22 8.09
N VAL A 150 6.63 1.91 7.72
CA VAL A 150 5.93 1.69 6.44
C VAL A 150 5.79 2.96 5.59
N ALA A 151 6.09 4.12 6.17
CA ALA A 151 6.12 5.40 5.46
C ALA A 151 6.92 6.45 6.24
N TYR A 152 7.16 7.58 5.59
CA TYR A 152 7.75 8.78 6.22
C TYR A 152 6.89 10.00 5.92
N ALA A 153 6.62 10.82 6.93
CA ALA A 153 5.92 12.09 6.76
C ALA A 153 6.82 13.09 6.02
N THR A 154 6.34 13.65 4.91
CA THR A 154 7.06 14.70 4.18
C THR A 154 6.49 16.09 4.41
N ASP A 155 5.18 16.18 4.58
CA ASP A 155 4.44 17.39 4.88
C ASP A 155 3.11 16.92 5.50
N ILE A 156 3.15 16.71 6.83
CA ILE A 156 2.04 16.13 7.59
C ILE A 156 0.83 17.06 7.56
N SER A 157 1.07 18.37 7.49
CA SER A 157 0.03 19.39 7.46
C SER A 157 -0.79 19.39 6.16
N ALA A 158 -0.24 18.77 5.11
CA ALA A 158 -0.91 18.55 3.82
C ALA A 158 -1.13 17.05 3.53
N ASP A 159 -1.06 16.20 4.56
CA ASP A 159 -1.29 14.76 4.46
C ASP A 159 -0.36 14.03 3.47
N LYS A 160 0.87 14.53 3.29
CA LYS A 160 1.83 13.96 2.33
C LYS A 160 2.84 13.06 3.01
N ILE A 161 2.92 11.84 2.49
CA ILE A 161 3.89 10.83 2.91
C ILE A 161 4.71 10.33 1.73
N VAL A 162 5.85 9.74 2.03
CA VAL A 162 6.54 8.82 1.12
C VAL A 162 6.24 7.40 1.58
N CYS A 163 5.54 6.66 0.72
CA CYS A 163 5.25 5.25 0.90
C CYS A 163 6.54 4.44 0.82
N GLU A 164 6.73 3.52 1.77
CA GLU A 164 7.79 2.52 1.79
C GLU A 164 7.25 1.25 2.45
N PHE A 165 6.10 0.79 1.98
CA PHE A 165 5.42 -0.38 2.54
C PHE A 165 6.18 -1.65 2.16
N PRO A 166 6.34 -2.65 3.05
CA PRO A 166 6.90 -3.96 2.70
C PRO A 166 5.98 -4.76 1.76
N TRP A 167 6.51 -5.42 0.73
CA TRP A 167 5.70 -6.16 -0.25
C TRP A 167 6.40 -7.29 -0.99
#